data_AF-A0A7V3XMY5-F1
#
_entry.id   AF-A0A7V3XMY5-F1
#
_cell.length_a   1.000
_cell.length_b   1.000
_cell.length_c   1.000
_cell.angle_alpha   90.00
_cell.angle_beta   90.00
_cell.angle_gamma   90.00
#
_symmetry.space_group_name_H-M   'P 1'
#
loop_
_entity.id
_entity.type
_entity.pdbx_description
1 polymer ?
#
loop_
_entity_poly.entity_id
_entity_poly.type
_entity_poly.pdbx_seq_one_letter_code
_entity_poly.pdbx_strand_id
1 'polypeptide(L)'
;MAGVRPHRRDRGARGLHAGEPALALRRGRDAGAGGRRLKEGSMDAIDFVLLRYEDIHGRGFWELPDRLTERQLRRRPQPGVNTVAWLLWHTARIEDVGVNRFVADRPQVLDGGWLERLAVGRRDVGTGMSDAEVDDLSERVDLAALRGYCAAVGARTLEVLESLRGAPLEAAVPVERVKAVSFGEGAVAAGADWLAEFWGAGRSRAWFLAQTPLLHVYGHYFEARGTAGLWGVRSP
;
A
#
# COMPACT_ATOMS: atom_id res chain seq x y z
N MET A 1 44.98 1.56 51.27
CA MET A 1 44.31 1.18 52.52
C MET A 1 43.16 2.15 52.78
N ALA A 2 41.95 1.61 53.04
CA ALA A 2 40.75 2.19 53.68
C ALA A 2 40.23 3.58 53.18
N GLY A 3 38.96 3.81 52.80
CA GLY A 3 37.74 3.01 52.85
C GLY A 3 36.54 3.88 53.32
N VAL A 4 35.43 3.85 52.53
CA VAL A 4 34.03 3.65 53.02
C VAL A 4 33.38 4.92 53.67
N ARG A 5 32.35 5.60 53.13
CA ARG A 5 30.93 5.19 52.91
C ARG A 5 30.09 6.22 52.10
N PRO A 6 28.86 5.82 51.66
CA PRO A 6 28.14 6.39 50.52
C PRO A 6 27.03 7.37 50.91
N HIS A 7 26.59 8.18 49.95
CA HIS A 7 25.34 8.95 50.05
C HIS A 7 24.20 8.25 49.32
N ARG A 8 23.28 7.66 50.10
CA ARG A 8 21.86 7.56 49.73
C ARG A 8 21.15 8.81 50.25
N ARG A 9 20.39 9.49 49.39
CA ARG A 9 19.08 10.04 49.78
C ARG A 9 18.06 9.67 48.71
N ASP A 10 17.06 8.97 49.22
CA ASP A 10 15.80 8.59 48.62
C ASP A 10 14.86 9.80 48.59
N ARG A 11 14.02 9.90 47.56
CA ARG A 11 12.59 10.30 47.59
C ARG A 11 12.05 10.59 46.19
N GLY A 12 11.18 9.69 45.73
CA GLY A 12 9.78 10.07 45.58
C GLY A 12 9.29 10.54 44.20
N ALA A 13 8.51 9.65 43.57
CA ALA A 13 7.38 9.94 42.67
C ALA A 13 7.74 10.51 41.27
N ARG A 14 7.24 9.99 40.15
CA ARG A 14 5.87 9.53 39.86
C ARG A 14 5.91 8.53 38.71
N GLY A 15 5.18 7.42 38.85
CA GLY A 15 4.85 6.54 37.72
C GLY A 15 4.02 7.30 36.70
N LEU A 16 4.44 7.29 35.44
CA LEU A 16 3.59 7.62 34.31
C LEU A 16 2.90 6.34 33.84
N HIS A 17 1.98 5.83 34.66
CA HIS A 17 0.89 5.02 34.13
C HIS A 17 -0.16 6.00 33.57
N ALA A 18 0.10 6.51 32.37
CA ALA A 18 -0.97 7.00 31.53
C ALA A 18 -1.63 5.77 30.91
N GLY A 19 -2.68 5.26 31.55
CA GLY A 19 -3.59 4.34 30.90
C GLY A 19 -4.20 5.07 29.70
N GLU A 20 -3.80 4.68 28.49
CA GLU A 20 -4.51 5.12 27.29
C GLU A 20 -5.95 4.60 27.38
N PRO A 21 -6.97 5.41 27.07
CA PRO A 21 -8.28 4.86 26.80
C PRO A 21 -8.15 4.10 25.47
N ALA A 22 -7.96 2.78 25.56
CA ALA A 22 -8.11 1.91 24.41
C ALA A 22 -9.51 2.18 23.84
N LEU A 23 -9.57 2.77 22.65
CA LEU A 23 -10.82 2.91 21.91
C LEU A 23 -11.32 1.49 21.68
N ALA A 24 -12.26 1.03 22.52
CA ALA A 24 -12.90 -0.25 22.36
C ALA A 24 -13.80 -0.17 21.13
N LEU A 25 -13.20 -0.37 19.95
CA LEU A 25 -13.92 -0.61 18.72
C LEU A 25 -14.79 -1.83 18.96
N ARG A 26 -16.09 -1.60 19.13
CA ARG A 26 -17.07 -2.69 19.26
C ARG A 26 -16.91 -3.57 18.03
N ARG A 27 -16.43 -4.81 18.23
CA ARG A 27 -16.60 -5.86 17.22
C ARG A 27 -18.09 -6.10 17.10
N GLY A 28 -18.72 -5.49 16.11
CA GLY A 28 -20.09 -5.82 15.74
C GLY A 28 -20.14 -7.28 15.33
N ARG A 29 -20.55 -8.15 16.24
CA ARG A 29 -21.13 -9.46 15.91
C ARG A 29 -22.50 -9.50 16.53
N ASP A 30 -23.48 -9.30 15.67
CA ASP A 30 -24.61 -10.20 15.51
C ASP A 30 -25.50 -9.63 14.40
N ALA A 31 -25.21 -10.05 13.17
CA ALA A 31 -26.21 -10.08 12.12
C ALA A 31 -26.41 -11.56 11.83
N GLY A 32 -27.52 -12.12 12.33
CA GLY A 32 -28.02 -13.39 11.85
C GLY A 32 -28.10 -13.37 10.32
N ALA A 33 -27.98 -14.55 9.71
CA ALA A 33 -28.04 -14.78 8.28
C ALA A 33 -29.43 -14.44 7.69
N GLY A 34 -29.81 -13.18 7.74
CA GLY A 34 -30.92 -12.57 7.04
C GLY A 34 -30.35 -11.42 6.24
N GLY A 35 -30.13 -11.65 4.94
CA GLY A 35 -29.63 -10.63 4.03
C GLY A 35 -30.53 -9.39 4.10
N ARG A 36 -30.06 -8.33 4.75
CA ARG A 36 -30.68 -7.01 4.64
C ARG A 36 -30.43 -6.55 3.21
N ARG A 37 -31.44 -6.73 2.35
CA ARG A 37 -31.47 -6.12 1.02
C ARG A 37 -31.33 -4.61 1.23
N LEU A 38 -30.26 -4.02 0.71
CA LEU A 38 -30.05 -2.58 0.73
C LEU A 38 -31.24 -1.91 0.03
N LYS A 39 -31.67 -0.74 0.51
CA LYS A 39 -32.70 0.04 -0.17
C LYS A 39 -32.18 0.42 -1.55
N GLU A 40 -33.06 0.43 -2.55
CA GLU A 40 -32.74 0.92 -3.88
C GLU A 40 -32.18 2.36 -3.78
N GLY A 41 -30.97 2.59 -4.29
CA GLY A 41 -30.22 3.85 -4.13
C GLY A 41 -29.26 3.94 -2.94
N SER A 42 -29.12 2.90 -2.11
CA SER A 42 -28.12 2.82 -1.03
C SER A 42 -26.78 2.30 -1.56
N MET A 43 -25.70 3.03 -1.29
CA MET A 43 -24.32 2.62 -1.57
C MET A 43 -23.94 1.36 -0.77
N ASP A 44 -23.40 0.35 -1.46
CA ASP A 44 -22.77 -0.80 -0.81
C ASP A 44 -21.24 -0.61 -0.61
N ALA A 45 -20.57 -1.61 -0.06
CA ALA A 45 -19.13 -1.52 0.21
C ALA A 45 -18.28 -1.44 -1.08
N ILE A 46 -18.70 -2.10 -2.16
CA ILE A 46 -18.04 -2.04 -3.46
C ILE A 46 -18.30 -0.67 -4.10
N ASP A 47 -19.52 -0.14 -4.02
CA ASP A 47 -19.84 1.21 -4.48
C ASP A 47 -18.99 2.27 -3.77
N PHE A 48 -18.79 2.12 -2.46
CA PHE A 48 -17.89 3.00 -1.70
C PHE A 48 -16.44 2.89 -2.17
N VAL A 49 -15.93 1.67 -2.38
CA VAL A 49 -14.56 1.46 -2.87
C VAL A 49 -14.40 2.06 -4.27
N LEU A 50 -15.33 1.81 -5.19
CA LEU A 50 -15.33 2.37 -6.54
C LEU A 50 -15.33 3.90 -6.51
N LEU A 51 -16.19 4.52 -5.70
CA LEU A 51 -16.23 5.98 -5.54
C LEU A 51 -14.86 6.55 -5.13
N ARG A 52 -14.16 5.90 -4.20
CA ARG A 52 -12.83 6.35 -3.75
C ARG A 52 -11.72 6.02 -4.74
N TYR A 53 -11.87 4.93 -5.46
CA TYR A 53 -10.92 4.44 -6.44
C TYR A 53 -10.90 5.35 -7.69
N GLU A 54 -12.07 5.70 -8.21
CA GLU A 54 -12.20 6.62 -9.36
C GLU A 54 -11.65 8.03 -9.06
N ASP A 55 -11.80 8.52 -7.82
CA ASP A 55 -11.28 9.83 -7.42
C ASP A 55 -9.75 9.89 -7.54
N ILE A 56 -9.05 8.91 -6.96
CA ILE A 56 -7.58 8.87 -7.03
C ILE A 56 -7.10 8.44 -8.41
N HIS A 57 -7.57 7.32 -8.96
CA HIS A 57 -7.04 6.74 -10.22
C HIS A 57 -7.56 7.42 -11.49
N GLY A 58 -8.68 8.14 -11.42
CA GLY A 58 -9.26 8.85 -12.56
C GLY A 58 -8.62 10.21 -12.82
N ARG A 59 -8.78 11.18 -11.89
CA ARG A 59 -8.30 12.56 -12.09
C ARG A 59 -7.04 12.89 -11.28
N GLY A 60 -6.92 12.38 -10.05
CA GLY A 60 -5.89 12.83 -9.10
C GLY A 60 -4.49 12.23 -9.32
N PHE A 61 -4.40 10.97 -9.72
CA PHE A 61 -3.14 10.21 -9.67
C PHE A 61 -2.13 10.69 -10.71
N TRP A 62 -2.58 11.01 -11.93
CA TRP A 62 -1.71 11.46 -13.02
C TRP A 62 -1.49 12.98 -13.07
N GLU A 63 -2.35 13.77 -12.42
CA GLU A 63 -2.22 15.24 -12.39
C GLU A 63 -0.84 15.69 -11.90
N LEU A 64 -0.32 15.05 -10.85
CA LEU A 64 0.99 15.38 -10.31
C LEU A 64 2.13 14.97 -11.26
N PRO A 65 2.28 13.69 -11.67
CA PRO A 65 3.31 13.29 -12.61
C PRO A 65 3.34 14.09 -13.91
N ASP A 66 2.18 14.48 -14.45
CA ASP A 66 2.08 15.23 -15.71
C ASP A 66 2.63 16.67 -15.58
N ARG A 67 2.76 17.19 -14.37
CA ARG A 67 3.36 18.51 -14.07
C ARG A 67 4.85 18.44 -13.80
N LEU A 68 5.44 17.25 -13.75
CA LEU A 68 6.86 17.04 -13.45
C LEU A 68 7.65 16.79 -14.73
N THR A 69 8.86 17.33 -14.77
CA THR A 69 9.85 16.93 -15.77
C THR A 69 10.30 15.49 -15.53
N GLU A 70 10.80 14.81 -16.57
CA GLU A 70 11.39 13.48 -16.41
C GLU A 70 12.49 13.45 -15.34
N ARG A 71 13.32 14.50 -15.26
CA ARG A 71 14.33 14.62 -14.19
C ARG A 71 13.71 14.60 -12.80
N GLN A 72 12.59 15.30 -12.60
CA GLN A 72 11.88 15.34 -11.31
C GLN A 72 11.15 14.04 -11.01
N LEU A 73 10.72 13.29 -12.03
CA LEU A 73 10.16 11.95 -11.85
C LEU A 73 11.23 10.96 -11.37
N ARG A 74 12.42 11.00 -12.00
CA ARG A 74 13.48 10.00 -11.80
C ARG A 74 14.42 10.29 -10.64
N ARG A 75 14.61 11.54 -10.23
CA ARG A 75 15.60 11.93 -9.21
C ARG A 75 14.91 12.43 -7.95
N ARG A 76 15.56 12.17 -6.80
CA ARG A 76 15.15 12.73 -5.50
C ARG A 76 15.62 14.18 -5.36
N PRO A 77 14.81 15.07 -4.78
CA PRO A 77 15.20 16.46 -4.51
C PRO A 77 16.22 16.58 -3.37
N GLN A 78 16.25 15.61 -2.46
CA GLN A 78 17.19 15.52 -1.34
C GLN A 78 17.35 14.05 -0.88
N PRO A 79 18.37 13.73 -0.06
CA PRO A 79 18.53 12.38 0.51
C PRO A 79 17.32 11.95 1.36
N GLY A 80 17.06 10.64 1.42
CA GLY A 80 16.04 10.06 2.31
C GLY A 80 14.57 10.26 1.90
N VAL A 81 14.28 10.75 0.68
CA VAL A 81 12.93 10.73 0.11
C VAL A 81 12.88 9.83 -1.13
N ASN A 82 11.75 9.16 -1.34
CA ASN A 82 11.53 8.36 -2.54
C ASN A 82 11.34 9.24 -3.78
N THR A 83 11.77 8.72 -4.94
CA THR A 83 11.50 9.35 -6.24
C THR A 83 10.02 9.16 -6.62
N VAL A 84 9.48 10.04 -7.45
CA VAL A 84 8.09 9.90 -7.91
C VAL A 84 7.94 8.67 -8.81
N ALA A 85 8.92 8.37 -9.67
CA ALA A 85 8.91 7.17 -10.51
C ALA A 85 8.81 5.88 -9.67
N TRP A 86 9.58 5.78 -8.58
CA TRP A 86 9.51 4.63 -7.68
C TRP A 86 8.15 4.57 -6.96
N LEU A 87 7.61 5.68 -6.49
CA LEU A 87 6.30 5.71 -5.81
C LEU A 87 5.16 5.23 -6.72
N LEU A 88 5.17 5.63 -8.00
CA LEU A 88 4.21 5.16 -9.00
C LEU A 88 4.32 3.64 -9.24
N TRP A 89 5.55 3.14 -9.39
CA TRP A 89 5.81 1.71 -9.57
C TRP A 89 5.43 0.89 -8.32
N HIS A 90 5.86 1.35 -7.15
CA HIS A 90 5.64 0.70 -5.85
C HIS A 90 4.14 0.56 -5.56
N THR A 91 3.37 1.64 -5.72
CA THR A 91 1.92 1.60 -5.50
C THR A 91 1.22 0.66 -6.46
N ALA A 92 1.58 0.67 -7.75
CA ALA A 92 1.04 -0.28 -8.72
C ALA A 92 1.39 -1.74 -8.39
N ARG A 93 2.61 -2.02 -7.91
CA ARG A 93 3.02 -3.36 -7.48
C ARG A 93 2.22 -3.85 -6.26
N ILE A 94 2.07 -3.01 -5.23
CA ILE A 94 1.31 -3.33 -4.03
C ILE A 94 -0.16 -3.59 -4.37
N GLU A 95 -0.74 -2.75 -5.23
CA GLU A 95 -2.11 -2.92 -5.68
C GLU A 95 -2.29 -4.21 -6.49
N ASP A 96 -1.41 -4.48 -7.45
CA ASP A 96 -1.48 -5.68 -8.28
C ASP A 96 -1.43 -6.97 -7.44
N VAL A 97 -0.47 -7.06 -6.50
CA VAL A 97 -0.38 -8.19 -5.57
C VAL A 97 -1.63 -8.29 -4.69
N GLY A 98 -2.03 -7.18 -4.07
CA GLY A 98 -3.15 -7.14 -3.14
C GLY A 98 -4.47 -7.55 -3.78
N VAL A 99 -4.77 -6.97 -4.94
CA VAL A 99 -6.04 -7.19 -5.64
C VAL A 99 -6.04 -8.54 -6.36
N ASN A 100 -5.02 -8.84 -7.16
CA ASN A 100 -5.02 -10.07 -7.97
C ASN A 100 -4.72 -11.31 -7.13
N ARG A 101 -3.72 -11.28 -6.23
CA ARG A 101 -3.34 -12.48 -5.48
C ARG A 101 -4.12 -12.65 -4.19
N PHE A 102 -4.32 -11.60 -3.39
CA PHE A 102 -4.97 -11.78 -2.09
C PHE A 102 -6.49 -11.77 -2.19
N VAL A 103 -7.06 -10.81 -2.92
CA VAL A 103 -8.52 -10.66 -3.02
C VAL A 103 -9.13 -11.65 -4.03
N ALA A 104 -8.66 -11.62 -5.29
CA ALA A 104 -9.27 -12.38 -6.38
C ALA A 104 -8.67 -13.78 -6.61
N ASP A 105 -7.46 -14.03 -6.08
CA ASP A 105 -6.68 -15.26 -6.31
C ASP A 105 -6.51 -15.66 -7.78
N ARG A 106 -6.02 -14.71 -8.59
CA ARG A 106 -5.75 -14.85 -10.02
C ARG A 106 -4.33 -14.39 -10.36
N PRO A 107 -3.79 -14.66 -11.57
CA PRO A 107 -2.48 -14.16 -11.97
C PRO A 107 -2.35 -12.64 -11.87
N GLN A 108 -1.15 -12.16 -11.54
CA GLN A 108 -0.86 -10.73 -11.46
C GLN A 108 -0.93 -10.11 -12.85
N VAL A 109 -1.23 -8.81 -12.93
CA VAL A 109 -1.04 -8.06 -14.17
C VAL A 109 0.41 -8.13 -14.59
N LEU A 110 1.35 -8.06 -13.64
CA LEU A 110 2.80 -8.17 -13.85
C LEU A 110 3.20 -9.37 -14.74
N ASP A 111 2.51 -10.50 -14.58
CA ASP A 111 2.80 -11.75 -15.28
C ASP A 111 2.58 -11.65 -16.81
N GLY A 112 1.90 -10.61 -17.29
CA GLY A 112 1.72 -10.28 -18.70
C GLY A 112 2.95 -9.66 -19.38
N GLY A 113 4.16 -10.03 -18.96
CA GLY A 113 5.42 -9.54 -19.56
C GLY A 113 5.81 -8.11 -19.15
N TRP A 114 5.31 -7.59 -18.03
CA TRP A 114 5.57 -6.20 -17.66
C TRP A 114 6.98 -5.95 -17.13
N LEU A 115 7.65 -6.94 -16.54
CA LEU A 115 9.04 -6.76 -16.06
C LEU A 115 9.99 -6.32 -17.19
N GLU A 116 9.87 -6.96 -18.36
CA GLU A 116 10.65 -6.60 -19.55
C GLU A 116 10.26 -5.21 -20.07
N ARG A 117 8.95 -4.96 -20.22
CA ARG A 117 8.43 -3.66 -20.70
C ARG A 117 8.82 -2.49 -19.80
N LEU A 118 8.83 -2.71 -18.49
CA LEU A 118 9.22 -1.72 -17.48
C LEU A 118 10.74 -1.54 -17.42
N ALA A 119 11.53 -2.44 -18.00
CA ALA A 119 12.98 -2.52 -17.79
C ALA A 119 13.37 -2.65 -16.30
N VAL A 120 12.60 -3.43 -15.53
CA VAL A 120 12.82 -3.66 -14.09
C VAL A 120 13.05 -5.14 -13.83
N GLY A 121 14.17 -5.48 -13.20
CA GLY A 121 14.55 -6.86 -12.88
C GLY A 121 13.96 -7.41 -11.57
N ARG A 122 13.07 -6.66 -10.92
CA ARG A 122 12.53 -6.96 -9.58
C ARG A 122 11.07 -7.33 -9.65
N ARG A 123 10.72 -8.51 -9.12
CA ARG A 123 9.33 -8.97 -9.00
C ARG A 123 8.66 -8.50 -7.70
N ASP A 124 9.46 -8.30 -6.65
CA ASP A 124 9.00 -7.82 -5.36
C ASP A 124 8.33 -6.44 -5.45
N VAL A 125 7.67 -6.03 -4.37
CA VAL A 125 6.99 -4.73 -4.30
C VAL A 125 7.92 -3.56 -3.95
N GLY A 126 9.22 -3.79 -3.77
CA GLY A 126 10.23 -2.76 -3.47
C GLY A 126 10.31 -2.33 -2.01
N THR A 127 9.49 -2.88 -1.12
CA THR A 127 9.58 -2.57 0.31
C THR A 127 10.97 -2.94 0.84
N GLY A 128 11.63 -1.99 1.51
CA GLY A 128 12.96 -2.17 2.06
C GLY A 128 14.11 -1.81 1.11
N MET A 129 13.82 -1.32 -0.10
CA MET A 129 14.86 -0.81 -1.00
C MET A 129 15.62 0.36 -0.36
N SER A 130 16.94 0.31 -0.49
CA SER A 130 17.85 1.39 -0.15
C SER A 130 17.74 2.57 -1.13
N ASP A 131 18.28 3.73 -0.75
CA ASP A 131 18.32 4.91 -1.61
C ASP A 131 18.98 4.61 -2.97
N ALA A 132 20.08 3.84 -2.98
CA ALA A 132 20.78 3.47 -4.20
C ALA A 132 19.94 2.55 -5.11
N GLU A 133 19.18 1.61 -4.54
CA GLU A 133 18.30 0.74 -5.31
C GLU A 133 17.10 1.51 -5.88
N VAL A 134 16.52 2.44 -5.10
CA VAL A 134 15.45 3.33 -5.57
C VAL A 134 15.93 4.19 -6.73
N ASP A 135 17.14 4.76 -6.62
CA ASP A 135 17.73 5.58 -7.67
C ASP A 135 18.02 4.77 -8.94
N ASP A 136 18.58 3.56 -8.83
CA ASP A 136 18.84 2.67 -9.95
C ASP A 136 17.56 2.25 -10.67
N LEU A 137 16.52 1.85 -9.94
CA LEU A 137 15.21 1.52 -10.53
C LEU A 137 14.61 2.72 -11.24
N SER A 138 14.66 3.90 -10.61
CA SER A 138 14.08 5.13 -11.16
C SER A 138 14.81 5.62 -12.40
N GLU A 139 16.11 5.37 -12.50
CA GLU A 139 16.91 5.68 -13.68
C GLU A 139 16.60 4.75 -14.86
N ARG A 140 16.36 3.46 -14.60
CA ARG A 140 16.14 2.45 -15.63
C ARG A 140 14.69 2.33 -16.10
N VAL A 141 13.72 2.53 -15.22
CA VAL A 141 12.32 2.23 -15.52
C VAL A 141 11.83 2.99 -16.75
N ASP A 142 11.16 2.31 -17.67
CA ASP A 142 10.49 2.96 -18.80
C ASP A 142 9.22 3.66 -18.29
N LEU A 143 9.19 5.00 -18.35
CA LEU A 143 8.10 5.80 -17.79
C LEU A 143 6.78 5.64 -18.56
N ALA A 144 6.84 5.37 -19.88
CA ALA A 144 5.65 5.13 -20.68
C ALA A 144 5.05 3.75 -20.36
N ALA A 145 5.90 2.74 -20.23
CA ALA A 145 5.50 1.41 -19.78
C ALA A 145 5.00 1.44 -18.33
N LEU A 146 5.59 2.25 -17.45
CA LEU A 146 5.11 2.43 -16.07
C LEU A 146 3.68 2.98 -16.05
N ARG A 147 3.40 4.03 -16.83
CA ARG A 147 2.03 4.53 -17.00
C ARG A 147 1.09 3.45 -17.52
N GLY A 148 1.52 2.70 -18.53
CA GLY A 148 0.77 1.57 -19.07
C GLY A 148 0.49 0.49 -18.02
N TYR A 149 1.45 0.18 -17.16
CA TYR A 149 1.32 -0.83 -16.11
C TYR A 149 0.33 -0.38 -15.04
N CYS A 150 0.46 0.86 -14.54
CA CYS A 150 -0.50 1.46 -13.62
C CYS A 150 -1.93 1.43 -14.20
N ALA A 151 -2.10 1.78 -15.49
CA ALA A 151 -3.40 1.72 -16.15
C ALA A 151 -3.95 0.29 -16.28
N ALA A 152 -3.09 -0.69 -16.59
CA ALA A 152 -3.48 -2.08 -16.69
C ALA A 152 -3.85 -2.68 -15.32
N VAL A 153 -3.11 -2.34 -14.26
CA VAL A 153 -3.46 -2.67 -12.87
C VAL A 153 -4.81 -2.07 -12.52
N GLY A 154 -5.04 -0.79 -12.84
CA GLY A 154 -6.30 -0.15 -12.49
C GLY A 154 -7.52 -0.68 -13.23
N ALA A 155 -7.39 -0.96 -14.53
CA ALA A 155 -8.44 -1.64 -15.29
C ALA A 155 -8.77 -3.01 -14.67
N ARG A 156 -7.74 -3.78 -14.30
CA ARG A 156 -7.91 -5.08 -13.64
C ARG A 156 -8.56 -4.94 -12.26
N THR A 157 -8.21 -3.91 -11.50
CA THR A 157 -8.83 -3.66 -10.19
C THR A 157 -10.32 -3.38 -10.33
N LEU A 158 -10.73 -2.57 -11.31
CA LEU A 158 -12.14 -2.31 -11.59
C LEU A 158 -12.90 -3.60 -11.98
N GLU A 159 -12.32 -4.45 -12.83
CA GLU A 159 -12.91 -5.76 -13.16
C GLU A 159 -13.12 -6.63 -11.91
N VAL A 160 -12.14 -6.66 -11.00
CA VAL A 160 -12.22 -7.44 -9.77
C VAL A 160 -13.30 -6.87 -8.84
N LEU A 161 -13.37 -5.55 -8.67
CA LEU A 161 -14.39 -4.92 -7.82
C LEU A 161 -15.80 -5.25 -8.30
N GLU A 162 -16.06 -5.15 -9.60
CA GLU A 162 -17.36 -5.51 -10.17
C GLU A 162 -17.70 -6.99 -9.95
N SER A 163 -16.72 -7.89 -10.08
CA SER A 163 -16.92 -9.33 -9.82
C SER A 163 -17.23 -9.68 -8.37
N LEU A 164 -16.96 -8.77 -7.42
CA LEU A 164 -17.13 -8.98 -5.99
C LEU A 164 -18.45 -8.43 -5.44
N ARG A 165 -19.33 -7.89 -6.31
CA ARG A 165 -20.66 -7.44 -5.88
C ARG A 165 -21.45 -8.59 -5.23
N GLY A 166 -21.95 -8.34 -4.03
CA GLY A 166 -22.67 -9.34 -3.22
C GLY A 166 -21.78 -10.45 -2.63
N ALA A 167 -20.46 -10.42 -2.83
CA ALA A 167 -19.55 -11.38 -2.21
C ALA A 167 -19.31 -11.06 -0.71
N PRO A 168 -19.03 -12.07 0.13
CA PRO A 168 -18.70 -11.86 1.54
C PRO A 168 -17.29 -11.27 1.69
N LEU A 169 -17.18 -9.94 1.71
CA LEU A 169 -15.89 -9.24 1.80
C LEU A 169 -15.21 -9.39 3.17
N GLU A 170 -15.98 -9.75 4.20
CA GLU A 170 -15.49 -10.07 5.53
C GLU A 170 -14.71 -11.39 5.61
N ALA A 171 -14.81 -12.23 4.57
CA ALA A 171 -14.06 -13.49 4.51
C ALA A 171 -12.55 -13.23 4.59
N ALA A 172 -11.88 -13.98 5.47
CA ALA A 172 -10.43 -13.94 5.62
C ALA A 172 -9.75 -14.44 4.34
N VAL A 173 -8.68 -13.78 3.93
CA VAL A 173 -7.77 -14.32 2.92
C VAL A 173 -6.95 -15.43 3.60
N PRO A 174 -6.83 -16.63 3.00
CA PRO A 174 -6.05 -17.71 3.59
C PRO A 174 -4.60 -17.30 3.84
N VAL A 175 -4.11 -17.48 5.06
CA VAL A 175 -2.74 -17.12 5.46
C VAL A 175 -1.70 -17.86 4.60
N GLU A 176 -1.96 -19.12 4.26
CA GLU A 176 -1.07 -19.90 3.40
C GLU A 176 -0.99 -19.33 1.98
N ARG A 177 -2.08 -18.73 1.46
CA ARG A 177 -2.03 -17.98 0.19
C ARG A 177 -1.13 -16.76 0.33
N VAL A 178 -1.27 -16.00 1.41
CA VAL A 178 -0.45 -14.80 1.65
C VAL A 178 1.04 -15.18 1.71
N LYS A 179 1.40 -16.25 2.42
CA LYS A 179 2.78 -16.74 2.50
C LYS A 179 3.30 -17.23 1.15
N ALA A 180 2.50 -18.02 0.42
CA ALA A 180 2.88 -18.56 -0.88
C ALA A 180 3.16 -17.43 -1.90
N VAL A 181 2.33 -16.39 -1.91
CA VAL A 181 2.54 -15.23 -2.78
C VAL A 181 3.73 -14.39 -2.31
N SER A 182 3.85 -14.15 -1.00
CA SER A 182 4.92 -13.32 -0.45
C SER A 182 6.31 -13.91 -0.73
N PHE A 183 6.49 -15.20 -0.42
CA PHE A 183 7.79 -15.86 -0.52
C PHE A 183 7.94 -16.73 -1.76
N GLY A 184 6.93 -17.53 -2.09
CA GLY A 184 6.98 -18.46 -3.22
C GLY A 184 6.88 -17.76 -4.58
N GLU A 185 6.01 -16.75 -4.70
CA GLU A 185 5.93 -15.91 -5.91
C GLU A 185 6.87 -14.69 -5.86
N GLY A 186 7.62 -14.50 -4.78
CA GLY A 186 8.60 -13.41 -4.64
C GLY A 186 7.99 -12.00 -4.60
N ALA A 187 6.77 -11.84 -4.08
CA ALA A 187 6.18 -10.51 -3.92
C ALA A 187 6.84 -9.68 -2.80
N VAL A 188 7.47 -10.34 -1.83
CA VAL A 188 8.20 -9.71 -0.73
C VAL A 188 9.69 -9.98 -0.89
N ALA A 189 10.51 -8.92 -0.83
CA ALA A 189 11.96 -9.05 -0.90
C ALA A 189 12.53 -9.69 0.37
N ALA A 190 13.68 -10.35 0.24
CA ALA A 190 14.43 -10.85 1.39
C ALA A 190 14.75 -9.69 2.35
N GLY A 191 14.51 -9.89 3.65
CA GLY A 191 14.70 -8.85 4.69
C GLY A 191 13.50 -7.93 4.89
N ALA A 192 12.44 -8.07 4.09
CA ALA A 192 11.15 -7.40 4.29
C ALA A 192 10.07 -8.36 4.83
N ASP A 193 10.46 -9.45 5.50
CA ASP A 193 9.58 -10.55 5.94
C ASP A 193 8.42 -10.07 6.83
N TRP A 194 8.62 -8.99 7.58
CA TRP A 194 7.58 -8.33 8.38
C TRP A 194 6.35 -7.95 7.55
N LEU A 195 6.51 -7.67 6.25
CA LEU A 195 5.41 -7.33 5.35
C LEU A 195 4.51 -8.53 5.10
N ALA A 196 5.11 -9.73 4.95
CA ALA A 196 4.37 -10.97 4.80
C ALA A 196 3.58 -11.30 6.08
N GLU A 197 4.17 -11.03 7.26
CA GLU A 197 3.47 -11.17 8.55
C GLU A 197 2.32 -10.16 8.68
N PHE A 198 2.55 -8.91 8.28
CA PHE A 198 1.55 -7.84 8.31
C PHE A 198 0.32 -8.14 7.44
N TRP A 199 0.54 -8.64 6.22
CA TRP A 199 -0.51 -9.12 5.33
C TRP A 199 -1.12 -10.44 5.82
N GLY A 200 -0.31 -11.31 6.41
CA GLY A 200 -0.70 -12.63 6.91
C GLY A 200 -1.47 -12.62 8.24
N ALA A 201 -1.70 -11.45 8.84
CA ALA A 201 -2.36 -11.29 10.14
C ALA A 201 -3.89 -11.51 10.10
N GLY A 202 -4.38 -12.48 9.31
CA GLY A 202 -5.80 -12.85 9.22
C GLY A 202 -6.68 -11.78 8.59
N ARG A 203 -6.15 -11.02 7.63
CA ARG A 203 -6.85 -9.92 6.96
C ARG A 203 -7.99 -10.42 6.07
N SER A 204 -9.10 -9.68 6.03
CA SER A 204 -10.23 -9.97 5.13
C SER A 204 -10.02 -9.38 3.74
N ARG A 205 -10.84 -9.81 2.78
CA ARG A 205 -10.88 -9.18 1.44
C ARG A 205 -11.18 -7.69 1.53
N ALA A 206 -12.13 -7.31 2.39
CA ALA A 206 -12.46 -5.90 2.65
C ALA A 206 -11.24 -5.11 3.14
N TRP A 207 -10.42 -5.70 4.02
CA TRP A 207 -9.21 -5.05 4.51
C TRP A 207 -8.21 -4.84 3.37
N PHE A 208 -7.96 -5.83 2.51
CA PHE A 208 -7.05 -5.66 1.37
C PHE A 208 -7.58 -4.64 0.37
N LEU A 209 -8.88 -4.66 0.05
CA LEU A 209 -9.50 -3.66 -0.82
C LEU A 209 -9.44 -2.24 -0.24
N ALA A 210 -9.53 -2.08 1.08
CA ALA A 210 -9.32 -0.78 1.70
C ALA A 210 -7.83 -0.39 1.74
N GLN A 211 -6.94 -1.35 1.96
CA GLN A 211 -5.53 -1.07 2.18
C GLN A 211 -4.77 -0.85 0.89
N THR A 212 -4.82 -1.79 -0.07
CA THR A 212 -3.84 -1.82 -1.17
C THR A 212 -4.19 -0.91 -2.35
N PRO A 213 -5.42 -0.89 -2.92
CA PRO A 213 -5.76 0.02 -4.01
C PRO A 213 -6.17 1.43 -3.55
N LEU A 214 -6.42 1.62 -2.24
CA LEU A 214 -6.87 2.90 -1.67
C LEU A 214 -5.85 3.49 -0.69
N LEU A 215 -5.84 3.08 0.57
CA LEU A 215 -5.08 3.78 1.63
C LEU A 215 -3.58 3.87 1.32
N HIS A 216 -2.99 2.79 0.81
CA HIS A 216 -1.58 2.75 0.42
C HIS A 216 -1.28 3.70 -0.75
N VAL A 217 -2.15 3.71 -1.77
CA VAL A 217 -2.04 4.59 -2.93
C VAL A 217 -2.19 6.06 -2.53
N TYR A 218 -3.19 6.41 -1.71
CA TYR A 218 -3.35 7.77 -1.19
C TYR A 218 -2.14 8.20 -0.35
N GLY A 219 -1.64 7.33 0.52
CA GLY A 219 -0.46 7.61 1.35
C GLY A 219 0.75 8.03 0.50
N HIS A 220 1.08 7.22 -0.52
CA HIS A 220 2.20 7.50 -1.40
C HIS A 220 1.92 8.59 -2.44
N TYR A 221 0.66 8.86 -2.79
CA TYR A 221 0.30 10.05 -3.57
C TYR A 221 0.64 11.33 -2.79
N PHE A 222 0.29 11.40 -1.50
CA PHE A 222 0.65 12.55 -0.67
C PHE A 222 2.16 12.63 -0.41
N GLU A 223 2.85 11.50 -0.28
CA GLU A 223 4.32 11.47 -0.27
C GLU A 223 4.91 12.06 -1.57
N ALA A 224 4.39 11.64 -2.74
CA ALA A 224 4.82 12.17 -4.02
C ALA A 224 4.60 13.69 -4.13
N ARG A 225 3.47 14.21 -3.60
CA ARG A 225 3.23 15.66 -3.50
C ARG A 225 4.25 16.35 -2.60
N GLY A 226 4.62 15.73 -1.49
CA GLY A 226 5.71 16.21 -0.62
C GLY A 226 7.04 16.29 -1.37
N THR A 227 7.41 15.22 -2.08
CA THR A 227 8.62 15.17 -2.93
C THR A 227 8.59 16.24 -4.03
N ALA A 228 7.46 16.41 -4.70
CA ALA A 228 7.30 17.46 -5.71
C ALA A 228 7.39 18.88 -5.10
N GLY A 229 6.86 19.08 -3.90
CA GLY A 229 6.98 20.33 -3.16
C GLY A 229 8.43 20.74 -2.89
N LEU A 230 9.30 19.77 -2.60
CA LEU A 230 10.75 19.98 -2.44
C LEU A 230 11.44 20.37 -3.76
N TRP A 231 10.88 19.99 -4.90
CA TRP A 231 11.28 20.49 -6.22
C TRP A 231 10.73 21.90 -6.54
N GLY A 232 9.99 22.51 -5.63
CA GLY A 232 9.33 23.82 -5.83
C GLY A 232 7.96 23.73 -6.51
N VAL A 233 7.45 22.53 -6.79
CA VAL A 233 6.14 22.34 -7.43
C VAL A 233 5.05 22.48 -6.37
N ARG A 234 4.26 23.55 -6.45
CA ARG A 234 3.19 23.85 -5.49
C ARG A 234 1.91 23.10 -5.85
N SER A 235 1.17 22.73 -4.81
CA SER A 235 -0.26 22.41 -4.94
C SER A 235 -0.96 23.56 -5.67
N PRO A 236 -1.83 23.27 -6.65
CA PRO A 236 -2.66 24.30 -7.26
C PRO A 236 -3.59 24.94 -6.23
#